data_AF-A0A1I2YU87-F1
#
_entry.id   AF-A0A1I2YU87-F1
#
_cell.length_a   1.000
_cell.length_b   1.000
_cell.length_c   1.000
_cell.angle_alpha   90.00
_cell.angle_beta   90.00
_cell.angle_gamma   90.00
#
_symmetry.space_group_name_H-M   'P 1'
#
loop_
_entity.id
_entity.type
_entity.pdbx_description
1 polymer ?
#
loop_
_entity_poly.entity_id
_entity_poly.type
_entity_poly.pdbx_seq_one_letter_code
_entity_poly.pdbx_strand_id
1 'polypeptide(L)'
;MNTDGILKKLRENGMCTGNGYPIGITRFLRESPEEIIKYGNQVLRGLLTQQRGCANFYMGSRIQYIVQFSIAKTLARKFDISMKKVFARYGRSLLVNYKNVKGKACSVSLALYKSLARQKNFFVKITSAVKSFSLPNYNLQDPLARVCYICGNPHFHVSMYHRKAKKKLDPIVTVMLAINRRPIPLCEHCFANVEANRFQLNQLIRR
;
A
#
# COMPACT_ATOMS: atom_id res chain seq x y z
N MET A 1 5.74 -15.61 13.81
CA MET A 1 5.86 -15.11 12.43
C MET A 1 5.56 -16.25 11.48
N ASN A 2 4.55 -16.09 10.62
CA ASN A 2 4.22 -17.05 9.56
C ASN A 2 5.24 -16.91 8.41
N THR A 3 6.27 -17.76 8.42
CA THR A 3 7.35 -17.74 7.44
C THR A 3 6.88 -18.10 6.04
N ASP A 4 6.02 -19.11 5.92
CA ASP A 4 5.58 -19.64 4.63
C ASP A 4 4.66 -18.66 3.91
N GLY A 5 3.76 -18.01 4.66
CA GLY A 5 2.93 -16.92 4.14
C GLY A 5 3.76 -15.72 3.67
N ILE A 6 4.89 -15.41 4.32
CA ILE A 6 5.80 -14.35 3.89
C ILE A 6 6.55 -14.76 2.62
N LEU A 7 7.07 -16.00 2.57
CA LEU A 7 7.75 -16.53 1.38
C LEU A 7 6.81 -16.57 0.16
N LYS A 8 5.55 -16.95 0.35
CA LYS A 8 4.52 -16.90 -0.69
C LYS A 8 4.35 -15.48 -1.24
N LYS A 9 4.23 -14.47 -0.36
CA LYS A 9 4.15 -13.06 -0.77
C LYS A 9 5.40 -12.57 -1.50
N LEU A 10 6.59 -13.02 -1.11
CA LEU A 10 7.83 -12.68 -1.80
C LEU A 10 7.87 -13.31 -3.21
N ARG A 11 7.38 -14.53 -3.35
CA ARG A 11 7.25 -15.22 -4.65
C ARG A 11 6.24 -14.51 -5.56
N GLU A 12 5.08 -14.14 -5.04
CA GLU A 12 4.06 -13.36 -5.77
C GLU A 12 4.61 -12.00 -6.25
N ASN A 13 5.53 -11.41 -5.50
CA ASN A 13 6.22 -10.18 -5.90
C ASN A 13 7.40 -10.39 -6.86
N GLY A 14 7.70 -11.63 -7.25
CA GLY A 14 8.79 -11.96 -8.17
C GLY A 14 10.19 -11.83 -7.55
N MET A 15 10.30 -11.83 -6.22
CA MET A 15 11.59 -11.69 -5.53
C MET A 15 12.33 -13.01 -5.29
N CYS A 16 11.63 -14.15 -5.31
CA CYS A 16 12.24 -15.45 -5.05
C CYS A 16 11.62 -16.60 -5.85
N THR A 17 12.40 -17.68 -6.03
CA THR A 17 11.93 -18.97 -6.56
C THR A 17 11.03 -19.69 -5.55
N GLY A 18 10.42 -20.80 -5.96
CA GLY A 18 9.70 -21.71 -5.05
C GLY A 18 10.54 -22.18 -3.86
N ASN A 19 11.87 -22.31 -4.05
CA ASN A 19 12.80 -22.76 -3.03
C ASN A 19 13.32 -21.60 -2.13
N GLY A 20 12.76 -20.40 -2.29
CA GLY A 20 13.18 -19.21 -1.54
C GLY A 20 14.54 -18.64 -1.97
N TYR A 21 15.04 -18.98 -3.17
CA TYR A 21 16.27 -18.40 -3.70
C TYR A 21 15.98 -17.05 -4.38
N PRO A 22 16.75 -15.98 -4.11
CA PRO A 22 16.45 -14.64 -4.61
C PRO A 22 16.62 -14.51 -6.12
N ILE A 23 15.67 -13.83 -6.76
CA ILE A 23 15.66 -13.51 -8.20
C ILE A 23 15.54 -12.00 -8.38
N GLY A 24 16.14 -11.47 -9.45
CA GLY A 24 15.94 -10.06 -9.82
C GLY A 24 14.53 -9.81 -10.35
N ILE A 25 13.96 -8.65 -10.01
CA ILE A 25 12.56 -8.32 -10.30
C ILE A 25 12.49 -7.65 -11.67
N THR A 26 12.02 -8.38 -12.68
CA THR A 26 12.00 -7.92 -14.08
C THR A 26 11.16 -6.67 -14.30
N ARG A 27 10.01 -6.54 -13.60
CA ARG A 27 9.10 -5.39 -13.72
C ARG A 27 9.74 -4.05 -13.36
N PHE A 28 10.76 -4.06 -12.51
CA PHE A 28 11.43 -2.86 -12.03
C PHE A 28 12.67 -2.47 -12.85
N LEU A 29 12.98 -3.18 -13.95
CA LEU A 29 14.17 -2.89 -14.74
C LEU A 29 14.14 -1.49 -15.38
N ARG A 30 12.94 -1.00 -15.70
CA ARG A 30 12.71 0.33 -16.28
C ARG A 30 12.76 1.46 -15.24
N GLU A 31 12.50 1.15 -13.97
CA GLU A 31 12.45 2.12 -12.87
C GLU A 31 13.84 2.61 -12.46
N SER A 32 13.92 3.81 -11.90
CA SER A 32 15.21 4.36 -11.45
C SER A 32 15.77 3.59 -10.24
N PRO A 33 17.11 3.58 -10.05
CA PRO A 33 17.75 2.81 -8.97
C PRO A 33 17.22 3.15 -7.57
N GLU A 34 16.90 4.42 -7.32
CA GLU A 34 16.32 4.88 -6.07
C GLU A 34 14.90 4.33 -5.83
N GLU A 35 14.06 4.24 -6.87
CA GLU A 35 12.72 3.65 -6.77
C GLU A 35 12.78 2.14 -6.51
N ILE A 36 13.74 1.44 -7.13
CA ILE A 36 14.01 0.03 -6.87
C ILE A 36 14.34 -0.18 -5.38
N ILE A 37 15.18 0.66 -4.78
CA ILE A 37 15.56 0.55 -3.36
C ILE A 37 14.40 0.94 -2.44
N LYS A 38 13.65 2.00 -2.77
CA LYS A 38 12.44 2.39 -2.03
C LYS A 38 11.42 1.25 -2.00
N TYR A 39 11.23 0.56 -3.12
CA TYR A 39 10.38 -0.62 -3.19
C TYR A 39 10.87 -1.75 -2.27
N GLY A 40 12.18 -2.05 -2.29
CA GLY A 40 12.79 -3.00 -1.35
C GLY A 40 12.53 -2.63 0.12
N ASN A 41 12.64 -1.35 0.46
CA ASN A 41 12.32 -0.82 1.79
C ASN A 41 10.86 -0.98 2.18
N GLN A 42 9.95 -0.71 1.25
CA GLN A 42 8.52 -0.90 1.46
C GLN A 42 8.21 -2.37 1.78
N VAL A 43 8.80 -3.30 1.04
CA VAL A 43 8.63 -4.75 1.26
C VAL A 43 9.22 -5.19 2.60
N LEU A 44 10.47 -4.81 2.92
CA LEU A 44 11.09 -5.13 4.21
C LEU A 44 10.26 -4.61 5.39
N ARG A 45 9.81 -3.36 5.32
CA ARG A 45 8.99 -2.75 6.37
C ARG A 45 7.64 -3.43 6.48
N GLY A 46 6.96 -3.68 5.36
CA GLY A 46 5.65 -4.33 5.35
C GLY A 46 5.68 -5.74 5.91
N LEU A 47 6.75 -6.50 5.65
CA LEU A 47 6.84 -7.91 6.08
C LEU A 47 7.38 -8.04 7.51
N LEU A 48 8.42 -7.29 7.90
CA LEU A 48 9.13 -7.52 9.16
C LEU A 48 8.67 -6.63 10.32
N THR A 49 8.13 -5.43 10.06
CA THR A 49 7.85 -4.47 11.15
C THR A 49 6.80 -5.01 12.13
N GLN A 50 5.76 -5.65 11.62
CA GLN A 50 4.67 -6.23 12.43
C GLN A 50 5.07 -7.51 13.17
N GLN A 51 6.25 -8.08 12.86
CA GLN A 51 6.67 -9.40 13.34
C GLN A 51 7.73 -9.32 14.44
N ARG A 52 8.15 -8.11 14.85
CA ARG A 52 9.26 -7.88 15.82
C ARG A 52 9.05 -8.53 17.19
N GLY A 53 7.81 -8.69 17.62
CA GLY A 53 7.47 -9.34 18.89
C GLY A 53 7.39 -10.88 18.83
N CYS A 54 7.41 -11.47 17.63
CA CYS A 54 7.29 -12.91 17.46
C CYS A 54 8.51 -13.66 18.02
N ALA A 55 8.29 -14.84 18.59
CA ALA A 55 9.37 -15.70 19.12
C ALA A 55 10.43 -16.04 18.05
N ASN A 56 9.99 -16.31 16.84
CA ASN A 56 10.83 -16.68 15.70
C ASN A 56 11.25 -15.49 14.81
N PHE A 57 11.34 -14.26 15.35
CA PHE A 57 11.72 -13.08 14.56
C PHE A 57 13.13 -13.18 13.93
N TYR A 58 14.00 -14.02 14.49
CA TYR A 58 15.33 -14.31 13.93
C TYR A 58 15.27 -14.90 12.52
N MET A 59 14.18 -15.60 12.16
CA MET A 59 13.92 -16.07 10.79
C MET A 59 13.75 -14.93 9.78
N GLY A 60 13.54 -13.69 10.25
CA GLY A 60 13.53 -12.49 9.44
C GLY A 60 14.86 -12.24 8.71
N SER A 61 15.95 -12.87 9.16
CA SER A 61 17.27 -12.83 8.48
C SER A 61 17.20 -13.41 7.08
N ARG A 62 16.49 -14.53 6.91
CA ARG A 62 16.26 -15.17 5.61
C ARG A 62 15.43 -14.29 4.69
N ILE A 63 14.38 -13.67 5.22
CA ILE A 63 13.53 -12.73 4.47
C ILE A 63 14.35 -11.51 4.02
N GLN A 64 15.12 -10.92 4.93
CA GLN A 64 15.98 -9.79 4.61
C GLN A 64 17.02 -10.14 3.54
N TYR A 65 17.64 -11.32 3.64
CA TYR A 65 18.55 -11.83 2.63
C TYR A 65 17.87 -11.91 1.25
N ILE A 66 16.66 -12.49 1.17
CA ILE A 66 15.94 -12.63 -0.09
C ILE A 66 15.70 -11.26 -0.73
N VAL A 67 15.17 -10.29 0.04
CA VAL A 67 14.88 -8.95 -0.48
C VAL A 67 16.16 -8.24 -0.90
N GLN A 68 17.20 -8.25 -0.06
CA GLN A 68 18.47 -7.58 -0.35
C GLN A 68 19.10 -8.10 -1.65
N PHE A 69 19.17 -9.43 -1.81
CA PHE A 69 19.76 -10.04 -3.00
C PHE A 69 18.86 -9.93 -4.24
N SER A 70 17.53 -9.94 -4.08
CA SER A 70 16.60 -9.67 -5.18
C SER A 70 16.80 -8.27 -5.74
N ILE A 71 16.90 -7.26 -4.88
CA ILE A 71 17.18 -5.88 -5.28
C ILE A 71 18.56 -5.75 -5.92
N ALA A 72 19.60 -6.33 -5.31
CA ALA A 72 20.94 -6.33 -5.88
C ALA A 72 20.99 -7.00 -7.27
N LYS A 73 20.29 -8.12 -7.47
CA LYS A 73 20.18 -8.79 -8.78
C LYS A 73 19.45 -7.93 -9.82
N THR A 74 18.46 -7.15 -9.36
CA THR A 74 17.75 -6.20 -10.22
C THR A 74 18.68 -5.09 -10.69
N LEU A 75 19.49 -4.52 -9.78
CA LEU A 75 20.50 -3.51 -10.11
C LEU A 75 21.62 -4.08 -10.99
N ALA A 76 22.08 -5.30 -10.72
CA ALA A 76 23.07 -6.01 -11.54
C ALA A 76 22.61 -6.08 -12.99
N ARG A 77 21.35 -6.52 -13.21
CA ARG A 77 20.77 -6.61 -14.56
C ARG A 77 20.54 -5.23 -15.18
N LYS A 78 20.16 -4.22 -14.40
CA LYS A 78 19.90 -2.85 -14.90
C LYS A 78 21.17 -2.19 -15.46
N PHE A 79 22.30 -2.37 -14.78
CA PHE A 79 23.57 -1.76 -15.15
C PHE A 79 24.50 -2.69 -15.93
N ASP A 80 24.04 -3.90 -16.24
CA ASP A 80 24.84 -4.96 -16.87
C ASP A 80 26.18 -5.21 -16.15
N ILE A 81 26.11 -5.35 -14.83
CA ILE A 81 27.27 -5.60 -13.96
C ILE A 81 27.06 -6.84 -13.11
N SER A 82 28.16 -7.49 -12.72
CA SER A 82 28.09 -8.62 -11.79
C SER A 82 27.63 -8.19 -10.40
N MET A 83 27.00 -9.11 -9.67
CA MET A 83 26.59 -8.90 -8.27
C MET A 83 27.73 -8.41 -7.36
N LYS A 84 28.95 -8.90 -7.58
CA LYS A 84 30.15 -8.46 -6.86
C LYS A 84 30.42 -6.97 -7.10
N LYS A 85 30.30 -6.52 -8.35
CA LYS A 85 30.44 -5.10 -8.73
C LYS A 85 29.32 -4.23 -8.14
N VAL A 86 28.09 -4.74 -8.05
CA VAL A 86 26.98 -4.01 -7.38
C VAL A 86 27.32 -3.71 -5.93
N PHE A 87 27.72 -4.73 -5.16
CA PHE A 87 28.06 -4.53 -3.74
C PHE A 87 29.35 -3.73 -3.54
N ALA A 88 30.30 -3.78 -4.48
CA ALA A 88 31.48 -2.92 -4.45
C ALA A 88 31.10 -1.44 -4.68
N ARG A 89 30.17 -1.16 -5.60
CA ARG A 89 29.75 0.20 -5.95
C ARG A 89 28.79 0.83 -4.94
N TYR A 90 27.80 0.08 -4.48
CA TYR A 90 26.71 0.60 -3.63
C TYR A 90 26.81 0.15 -2.17
N GLY A 91 27.83 -0.65 -1.82
CA GLY A 91 28.01 -1.19 -0.47
C GLY A 91 26.95 -2.23 -0.09
N ARG A 92 27.03 -2.71 1.16
CA ARG A 92 26.12 -3.76 1.69
C ARG A 92 24.65 -3.31 1.68
N SER A 93 24.38 -2.06 2.02
CA SER A 93 23.02 -1.51 2.10
C SER A 93 22.50 -0.97 0.76
N LEU A 94 23.26 -1.09 -0.34
CA LEU A 94 22.87 -0.58 -1.65
C LEU A 94 22.52 0.92 -1.61
N LEU A 95 23.46 1.75 -1.13
CA LEU A 95 23.28 3.21 -1.04
C LEU A 95 23.36 3.85 -2.44
N VAL A 96 22.31 4.57 -2.83
CA VAL A 96 22.25 5.36 -4.07
C VAL A 96 22.03 6.83 -3.74
N ASN A 97 22.86 7.69 -4.33
CA ASN A 97 22.70 9.14 -4.29
C ASN A 97 21.99 9.59 -5.58
N TYR A 98 20.97 10.43 -5.45
CA TYR A 98 20.18 10.96 -6.57
C TYR A 98 19.74 12.40 -6.29
N LYS A 99 19.34 13.13 -7.33
CA LYS A 99 18.70 14.45 -7.18
C LYS A 99 17.19 14.28 -7.29
N ASN A 100 16.46 14.81 -6.32
CA ASN A 100 15.01 14.81 -6.37
C ASN A 100 14.50 15.79 -7.46
N VAL A 101 13.22 15.72 -7.81
CA VAL A 101 12.55 16.62 -8.79
C VAL A 101 12.74 18.09 -8.42
N LYS A 102 12.89 18.39 -7.12
CA LYS A 102 13.17 19.73 -6.58
C LYS A 102 14.66 20.12 -6.60
N GLY A 103 15.51 19.39 -7.30
CA GLY A 103 16.96 19.64 -7.41
C GLY A 103 17.79 19.31 -6.15
N LYS A 104 17.17 18.90 -5.04
CA LYS A 104 17.86 18.58 -3.79
C LYS A 104 18.59 17.24 -3.88
N ALA A 105 19.86 17.21 -3.46
CA ALA A 105 20.60 15.97 -3.29
C ALA A 105 19.96 15.10 -2.20
N CYS A 106 19.68 13.85 -2.52
CA CYS A 106 19.07 12.87 -1.64
C CYS A 106 19.83 11.56 -1.74
N SER A 107 19.80 10.77 -0.67
CA SER A 107 20.36 9.43 -0.65
C SER A 107 19.33 8.43 -0.14
N VAL A 108 19.31 7.24 -0.73
CA VAL A 108 18.43 6.15 -0.34
C VAL A 108 19.26 4.87 -0.25
N SER A 109 19.06 4.11 0.82
CA SER A 109 19.65 2.78 1.02
C SER A 109 18.60 1.82 1.56
N LEU A 110 18.88 0.51 1.47
CA LEU A 110 18.07 -0.50 2.14
C LEU A 110 18.19 -0.35 3.66
N ALA A 111 17.04 -0.20 4.31
CA ALA A 111 16.87 -0.14 5.75
C ALA A 111 16.97 -1.55 6.35
N LEU A 112 18.17 -2.14 6.25
CA LEU A 112 18.47 -3.45 6.82
C LEU A 112 18.36 -3.40 8.35
N TYR A 113 17.72 -4.42 8.91
CA TYR A 113 17.65 -4.64 10.34
C TYR A 113 19.03 -5.01 10.88
N LYS A 114 19.53 -4.19 11.80
CA LYS A 114 20.81 -4.45 12.51
C LYS A 114 20.73 -5.69 13.39
N SER A 115 19.59 -5.87 14.06
CA SER A 115 19.30 -7.03 14.89
C SER A 115 17.91 -7.56 14.56
N LEU A 116 17.84 -8.88 14.43
CA LEU A 116 16.61 -9.64 14.24
C LEU A 116 16.30 -10.47 15.50
N ALA A 117 16.86 -10.05 16.64
CA ALA A 117 16.49 -10.60 17.94
C ALA A 117 15.05 -10.19 18.30
N ARG A 118 14.33 -11.10 18.96
CA ARG A 118 12.97 -10.86 19.43
C ARG A 118 12.93 -9.65 20.37
N GLN A 119 12.02 -8.72 20.11
CA GLN A 119 11.71 -7.64 21.03
C GLN A 119 10.58 -8.08 21.97
N LYS A 120 10.93 -8.57 23.17
CA LYS A 120 9.96 -9.11 24.15
C LYS A 120 8.83 -8.13 24.47
N ASN A 121 9.16 -6.85 24.63
CA ASN A 121 8.21 -5.81 25.04
C ASN A 121 7.53 -5.12 23.84
N PHE A 122 7.67 -5.63 22.61
CA PHE A 122 7.14 -4.99 21.41
C PHE A 122 5.62 -4.84 21.46
N PHE A 123 4.89 -5.93 21.72
CA PHE A 123 3.43 -5.89 21.77
C PHE A 123 2.93 -5.08 22.97
N VAL A 124 3.57 -5.23 24.14
CA VAL A 124 3.24 -4.46 25.34
C VAL A 124 3.35 -2.95 25.08
N LYS A 125 4.41 -2.50 24.40
CA LYS A 125 4.58 -1.09 24.03
C LYS A 125 3.51 -0.60 23.05
N ILE A 126 3.13 -1.43 22.08
CA ILE A 126 2.06 -1.09 21.13
C ILE A 126 0.73 -0.97 21.88
N THR A 127 0.36 -1.96 22.69
CA THR A 127 -0.90 -1.94 23.44
C THR A 127 -0.96 -0.78 24.44
N SER A 128 0.16 -0.42 25.09
CA SER A 128 0.20 0.72 26.01
C SER A 128 0.14 2.07 25.29
N ALA A 129 0.60 2.15 24.04
CA ALA A 129 0.51 3.37 23.23
C ALA A 129 -0.92 3.61 22.71
N VAL A 130 -1.69 2.54 22.49
CA VAL A 130 -3.11 2.64 22.15
C VAL A 130 -3.93 2.85 23.43
N LYS A 131 -3.93 4.08 23.96
CA LYS A 131 -4.70 4.45 25.16
C LYS A 131 -6.21 4.48 24.90
N SER A 132 -6.63 4.77 23.67
CA SER A 132 -8.01 4.67 23.21
C SER A 132 -8.01 4.50 21.70
N PHE A 133 -8.73 3.50 21.21
CA PHE A 133 -9.11 3.40 19.80
C PHE A 133 -10.52 3.94 19.71
N SER A 134 -10.68 5.20 19.28
CA SER A 134 -12.01 5.66 18.89
C SER A 134 -12.39 4.92 17.62
N LEU A 135 -13.28 3.94 17.76
CA LEU A 135 -14.00 3.45 16.59
C LEU A 135 -14.66 4.68 15.95
N PRO A 136 -14.56 4.87 14.62
CA PRO A 136 -15.36 5.88 13.98
C PRO A 136 -16.81 5.61 14.35
N ASN A 137 -17.52 6.62 14.86
CA ASN A 137 -18.95 6.50 15.15
C ASN A 137 -19.64 6.08 13.85
N TYR A 138 -19.97 4.80 13.76
CA TYR A 138 -20.73 4.27 12.65
C TYR A 138 -22.15 4.75 12.88
N ASN A 139 -22.66 5.53 11.92
CA ASN A 139 -24.03 5.99 12.00
C ASN A 139 -24.91 4.77 11.69
N LEU A 140 -25.48 4.14 12.73
CA LEU A 140 -26.38 2.99 12.64
C LEU A 140 -27.72 3.31 11.98
N GLN A 141 -27.95 4.58 11.66
CA GLN A 141 -29.15 5.00 10.96
C GLN A 141 -29.27 4.24 9.64
N ASP A 142 -30.43 3.60 9.45
CA ASP A 142 -30.82 2.98 8.20
C ASP A 142 -30.62 3.98 7.05
N PRO A 143 -29.77 3.68 6.05
CA PRO A 143 -29.57 4.53 4.89
C PRO A 143 -30.87 4.86 4.14
N LEU A 144 -31.90 4.01 4.25
CA LEU A 144 -33.21 4.18 3.63
C LEU A 144 -34.13 5.13 4.42
N ALA A 145 -33.87 5.35 5.72
CA ALA A 145 -34.59 6.33 6.53
C ALA A 145 -34.19 7.78 6.19
N ARG A 146 -33.31 7.99 5.20
CA ARG A 146 -32.85 9.29 4.76
C ARG A 146 -33.73 9.84 3.66
N VAL A 147 -33.94 11.16 3.69
CA VAL A 147 -34.56 11.89 2.59
C VAL A 147 -33.75 11.76 1.31
N CYS A 148 -34.40 11.93 0.16
CA CYS A 148 -33.73 11.93 -1.14
C CYS A 148 -32.58 12.96 -1.14
N TYR A 149 -31.38 12.54 -1.52
CA TYR A 149 -30.18 13.38 -1.50
C TYR A 149 -30.23 14.55 -2.50
N ILE A 150 -31.02 14.44 -3.58
CA ILE A 150 -31.11 15.48 -4.62
C ILE A 150 -32.23 16.49 -4.30
N CYS A 151 -33.43 16.00 -3.97
CA CYS A 151 -34.59 16.87 -3.79
C CYS A 151 -34.98 17.12 -2.33
N GLY A 152 -34.39 16.40 -1.36
CA GLY A 152 -34.67 16.57 0.07
C GLY A 152 -36.06 16.13 0.53
N ASN A 153 -36.88 15.55 -0.34
CA ASN A 153 -38.27 15.22 -0.01
C ASN A 153 -38.35 13.98 0.92
N PRO A 154 -39.03 14.07 2.09
CA PRO A 154 -39.16 12.97 3.05
C PRO A 154 -40.31 11.98 2.75
N HIS A 155 -41.20 12.28 1.80
CA HIS A 155 -42.45 11.51 1.59
C HIS A 155 -42.36 10.41 0.51
N PHE A 156 -41.25 10.30 -0.21
CA PHE A 156 -41.11 9.31 -1.28
C PHE A 156 -40.37 8.07 -0.81
N HIS A 157 -40.74 6.91 -1.35
CA HIS A 157 -39.94 5.70 -1.21
C HIS A 157 -38.56 5.95 -1.84
N VAL A 158 -37.51 5.68 -1.06
CA VAL A 158 -36.13 5.96 -1.42
C VAL A 158 -35.42 4.65 -1.72
N SER A 159 -34.74 4.59 -2.86
CA SER A 159 -33.90 3.48 -3.27
C SER A 159 -32.42 3.86 -3.24
N MET A 160 -31.56 2.86 -3.03
CA MET A 160 -30.12 3.06 -2.95
C MET A 160 -29.49 3.12 -4.33
N TYR A 161 -29.02 4.30 -4.75
CA TYR A 161 -28.28 4.46 -5.98
C TYR A 161 -26.78 4.22 -5.81
N HIS A 162 -26.25 3.25 -6.54
CA HIS A 162 -24.83 2.95 -6.61
C HIS A 162 -24.15 3.75 -7.73
N ARG A 163 -23.17 4.59 -7.38
CA ARG A 163 -22.44 5.40 -8.37
C ARG A 163 -21.64 4.51 -9.33
N LYS A 164 -21.81 4.73 -10.63
CA LYS A 164 -21.06 4.04 -11.71
C LYS A 164 -19.54 4.18 -11.54
N ALA A 165 -18.80 3.16 -11.95
CA ALA A 165 -17.35 3.15 -11.85
C ALA A 165 -16.70 4.15 -12.81
N LYS A 166 -15.91 5.10 -12.29
CA LYS A 166 -15.00 5.89 -13.14
C LYS A 166 -13.91 4.97 -13.71
N LYS A 167 -13.79 4.92 -15.04
CA LYS A 167 -12.67 4.27 -15.74
C LYS A 167 -11.52 5.29 -15.83
N LYS A 168 -10.33 4.92 -15.32
CA LYS A 168 -9.09 5.71 -15.12
C LYS A 168 -9.06 6.63 -13.88
N LEU A 169 -8.07 6.43 -13.00
CA LEU A 169 -7.71 7.37 -11.93
C LEU A 169 -6.19 7.32 -11.63
N ASP A 170 -5.58 8.51 -11.53
CA ASP A 170 -4.27 8.79 -10.89
C ASP A 170 -4.40 8.87 -9.34
N PRO A 171 -3.33 9.24 -8.60
CA PRO A 171 -2.70 8.46 -7.54
C PRO A 171 -3.64 8.10 -6.38
N ILE A 172 -3.26 7.05 -5.64
CA ILE A 172 -3.98 6.40 -4.52
C ILE A 172 -4.74 7.35 -3.55
N VAL A 173 -4.26 8.57 -3.30
CA VAL A 173 -4.94 9.55 -2.41
C VAL A 173 -6.24 10.09 -3.02
N THR A 174 -6.26 10.37 -4.32
CA THR A 174 -7.47 10.76 -5.07
C THR A 174 -8.45 9.60 -5.13
N VAL A 175 -7.92 8.37 -5.23
CA VAL A 175 -8.71 7.14 -5.17
C VAL A 175 -9.32 6.95 -3.78
N MET A 176 -8.59 7.18 -2.69
CA MET A 176 -9.09 7.09 -1.30
C MET A 176 -10.16 8.15 -1.00
N LEU A 177 -9.97 9.40 -1.44
CA LEU A 177 -10.99 10.45 -1.35
C LEU A 177 -12.23 10.11 -2.21
N ALA A 178 -12.03 9.45 -3.36
CA ALA A 178 -13.10 8.96 -4.20
C ALA A 178 -13.76 7.65 -3.70
N ILE A 179 -13.10 6.85 -2.86
CA ILE A 179 -13.58 5.58 -2.27
C ILE A 179 -14.64 5.81 -1.19
N ASN A 180 -14.87 7.05 -0.74
CA ASN A 180 -16.14 7.43 -0.12
C ASN A 180 -17.33 7.38 -1.11
N ARG A 181 -17.41 6.36 -1.97
CA ARG A 181 -18.61 6.01 -2.76
C ARG A 181 -19.61 5.31 -1.85
N ARG A 182 -20.15 6.06 -0.90
CA ARG A 182 -21.34 5.59 -0.17
C ARG A 182 -22.52 5.59 -1.15
N PRO A 183 -23.37 4.55 -1.16
CA PRO A 183 -24.62 4.58 -1.93
C PRO A 183 -25.45 5.79 -1.49
N ILE A 184 -26.13 6.43 -2.45
CA ILE A 184 -26.90 7.65 -2.19
C ILE A 184 -28.39 7.31 -2.16
N PRO A 185 -29.15 7.75 -1.14
CA PRO A 185 -30.60 7.63 -1.12
C PRO A 185 -31.23 8.56 -2.16
N LEU A 186 -31.95 8.02 -3.14
CA LEU A 186 -32.71 8.79 -4.13
C LEU A 186 -34.17 8.34 -4.18
N CYS A 187 -35.10 9.28 -4.37
CA CYS A 187 -36.47 8.92 -4.75
C CYS A 187 -36.51 8.41 -6.20
N GLU A 188 -37.56 7.69 -6.58
CA GLU A 188 -37.73 7.09 -7.90
C GLU A 188 -37.52 8.10 -9.05
N HIS A 189 -38.08 9.30 -8.92
CA HIS A 189 -37.93 10.35 -9.93
C HIS A 189 -36.46 10.80 -10.09
N CYS A 190 -35.75 11.01 -8.99
CA CYS A 190 -34.34 11.39 -9.03
C CYS A 190 -33.45 10.24 -9.53
N PHE A 191 -33.80 9.00 -9.18
CA PHE A 191 -33.12 7.80 -9.65
C PHE A 191 -33.19 7.68 -11.17
N ALA A 192 -34.40 7.77 -11.75
CA ALA A 192 -34.61 7.68 -13.19
C ALA A 192 -33.85 8.77 -13.96
N ASN A 193 -33.82 10.00 -13.44
CA ASN A 193 -33.09 11.10 -14.08
C ASN A 193 -31.57 10.94 -14.00
N VAL A 194 -31.05 10.35 -12.92
CA VAL A 194 -29.62 10.04 -12.79
C VAL A 194 -29.23 8.88 -13.72
N GLU A 195 -30.07 7.85 -13.86
CA GLU A 195 -29.82 6.76 -14.83
C GLU A 195 -29.82 7.26 -16.28
N ALA A 196 -30.73 8.18 -16.60
CA ALA A 196 -30.80 8.86 -17.90
C ALA A 196 -29.68 9.89 -18.13
N ASN A 197 -28.69 10.01 -17.22
CA ASN A 197 -27.58 10.97 -17.27
C ASN A 197 -28.02 12.45 -17.37
N ARG A 198 -29.23 12.80 -16.91
CA ARG A 198 -29.73 14.19 -16.93
C ARG A 198 -29.11 15.07 -15.85
N PHE A 199 -28.44 14.47 -14.87
CA PHE A 199 -27.69 15.16 -13.82
C PHE A 199 -26.20 14.80 -13.87
N GLN A 200 -25.32 15.80 -13.91
CA GLN A 200 -23.90 15.59 -13.66
C GLN A 200 -23.67 15.48 -12.14
N LEU A 201 -23.57 14.25 -11.63
CA LEU A 201 -23.39 13.92 -10.19
C LEU A 201 -22.24 14.67 -9.47
N ASN A 202 -21.27 15.24 -10.20
CA ASN A 202 -20.17 16.01 -9.60
C ASN A 202 -20.52 17.50 -9.35
N GLN A 203 -21.72 17.96 -9.70
CA GLN A 203 -22.17 19.34 -9.52
C GLN A 203 -23.19 19.53 -8.37
N LEU A 204 -23.52 18.48 -7.62
CA LEU A 204 -24.45 18.58 -6.51
C LEU A 204 -23.75 19.20 -5.30
N ILE A 205 -23.78 20.53 -5.24
CA ILE A 205 -23.53 21.29 -4.01
C ILE A 205 -24.66 20.93 -3.04
N ARG A 206 -24.29 20.57 -1.80
CA ARG A 206 -25.24 20.44 -0.68
C ARG A 206 -26.11 21.71 -0.65
N ARG A 207 -27.41 21.58 -0.85
CA ARG A 207 -28.35 22.53 -0.27
C ARG A 207 -28.61 22.10 1.17
#